data_AF-F0YQJ3-F1
#
_entry.id   AF-F0YQJ3-F1
#
_cell.length_a   1.000
_cell.length_b   1.000
_cell.length_c   1.000
_cell.angle_alpha   90.00
_cell.angle_beta   90.00
_cell.angle_gamma   90.00
#
_symmetry.space_group_name_H-M   'P 1'
#
loop_
_entity.id
_entity.type
_entity.pdbx_description
1 polymer ?
#
loop_
_entity_poly.entity_id
_entity_poly.type
_entity_poly.pdbx_seq_one_letter_code
_entity_poly.pdbx_strand_id
1 'polypeptide(L)'
;AGRLSYSMGLQGPSLAIDTGCSSALVSTHLCSASLRLRECSDACAFGTNFLVQEANLGLHHGGITSSLGRCHTFDQRADGY
;
A
#
# COMPACT_ATOMS: atom_id res chain seq x y z
N ALA A 1 -4.63 -11.50 0.69
CA ALA A 1 -5.62 -11.73 -0.38
C ALA A 1 -6.51 -12.94 -0.08
N GLY A 2 -6.00 -14.18 -0.15
CA GLY A 2 -6.84 -15.39 -0.07
C GLY A 2 -7.78 -15.51 1.14
N ARG A 3 -7.34 -15.11 2.35
CA ARG A 3 -8.22 -15.11 3.54
C ARG A 3 -9.39 -14.11 3.41
N LEU A 4 -9.15 -12.93 2.84
CA LEU A 4 -10.20 -11.95 2.59
C LEU A 4 -11.19 -12.51 1.56
N SER A 5 -10.68 -13.02 0.44
CA SER A 5 -11.50 -13.64 -0.61
C SER A 5 -12.37 -14.77 -0.05
N TYR A 6 -11.79 -15.67 0.77
CA TYR A 6 -12.54 -16.73 1.44
C TYR A 6 -13.64 -16.17 2.35
N SER A 7 -13.31 -15.22 3.23
CA SER A 7 -14.28 -14.65 4.18
C SER A 7 -15.43 -13.89 3.52
N MET A 8 -15.19 -13.32 2.33
CA MET A 8 -16.16 -12.54 1.57
C MET A 8 -16.83 -13.34 0.44
N GLY A 9 -16.46 -14.61 0.24
CA GLY A 9 -16.99 -15.45 -0.84
C GLY A 9 -16.55 -15.06 -2.25
N LEU A 10 -15.44 -14.31 -2.39
CA LEU A 10 -14.94 -13.85 -3.69
C LEU A 10 -14.21 -14.97 -4.43
N GLN A 11 -14.64 -15.27 -5.66
CA GLN A 11 -14.10 -16.37 -6.49
C GLN A 11 -13.26 -15.88 -7.68
N GLY A 12 -13.06 -14.57 -7.82
CA GLY A 12 -12.23 -13.97 -8.87
C GLY A 12 -10.73 -13.94 -8.55
N PRO A 13 -9.93 -13.21 -9.33
CA PRO A 13 -8.51 -13.01 -9.08
C PRO A 13 -8.22 -12.54 -7.65
N SER A 14 -7.22 -13.14 -7.00
CA SER A 14 -6.87 -12.87 -5.60
C SER A 14 -5.36 -12.74 -5.44
N LEU A 15 -4.88 -11.49 -5.39
CA LEU A 15 -3.45 -11.16 -5.46
C LEU A 15 -2.99 -10.41 -4.20
N ALA A 16 -1.81 -10.75 -3.69
CA ALA A 16 -1.06 -9.92 -2.75
C ALA A 16 -0.01 -9.14 -3.55
N ILE A 17 0.02 -7.82 -3.36
CA ILE A 17 0.87 -6.91 -4.12
C ILE A 17 1.77 -6.18 -3.14
N ASP A 18 3.07 -6.20 -3.42
CA ASP A 18 4.06 -5.41 -2.70
C ASP A 18 4.90 -4.63 -3.72
N THR A 19 4.65 -3.33 -3.77
CA THR A 19 5.43 -2.35 -4.52
C THR A 19 5.89 -1.22 -3.58
N GLY A 20 6.11 -1.56 -2.30
CA GLY A 20 6.44 -0.61 -1.23
C GLY A 20 5.32 0.42 -1.00
N CYS A 21 5.69 1.70 -0.92
CA CYS A 21 4.76 2.80 -0.61
C CYS A 21 3.61 2.95 -1.63
N SER A 22 3.75 2.38 -2.83
CA SER A 22 2.74 2.47 -3.89
C SER A 22 1.73 1.31 -3.90
N SER A 23 1.87 0.32 -3.01
CA SER A 23 1.13 -0.96 -3.08
C SER A 23 -0.39 -0.80 -3.18
N ALA A 24 -0.98 0.09 -2.36
CA ALA A 24 -2.44 0.32 -2.38
C ALA A 24 -2.91 0.98 -3.69
N LEU A 25 -2.11 1.90 -4.26
CA LEU A 25 -2.41 2.53 -5.54
C LEU A 25 -2.29 1.52 -6.69
N VAL A 26 -1.26 0.68 -6.68
CA VAL A 26 -1.09 -0.38 -7.67
C VAL A 26 -2.23 -1.41 -7.59
N SER A 27 -2.65 -1.81 -6.38
CA SER A 27 -3.83 -2.67 -6.20
C SER A 27 -5.10 -2.05 -6.78
N THR A 28 -5.32 -0.76 -6.56
CA THR A 28 -6.46 -0.01 -7.11
C THR A 28 -6.39 0.07 -8.64
N HIS A 29 -5.21 0.33 -9.18
CA HIS A 29 -4.97 0.37 -10.62
C HIS A 29 -5.30 -0.97 -11.27
N LEU A 30 -4.84 -2.09 -10.70
CA LEU A 30 -5.10 -3.43 -11.23
C LEU A 30 -6.59 -3.78 -11.15
N CYS A 31 -7.28 -3.48 -10.04
CA CYS A 31 -8.73 -3.67 -9.96
C CYS A 31 -9.47 -2.91 -11.06
N SER A 32 -9.09 -1.64 -11.27
CA SER A 32 -9.66 -0.80 -12.31
C SER A 32 -9.36 -1.33 -13.72
N ALA A 33 -8.18 -1.89 -13.94
CA ALA A 33 -7.79 -2.50 -15.21
C ALA A 33 -8.58 -3.79 -15.49
N SER A 34 -8.71 -4.69 -14.50
CA SER A 34 -9.47 -5.94 -14.65
C SER A 34 -10.96 -5.70 -14.94
N LEU A 35 -11.56 -4.65 -14.36
CA LEU A 35 -12.93 -4.24 -14.70
C LEU A 35 -13.03 -3.75 -16.15
N ARG A 36 -12.09 -2.92 -16.61
CA ARG A 36 -12.07 -2.41 -18.00
C ARG A 36 -11.87 -3.52 -19.02
N LEU A 37 -10.99 -4.47 -18.72
CA LEU A 37 -10.70 -5.64 -19.56
C LEU A 37 -11.79 -6.72 -19.47
N ARG A 38 -12.79 -6.54 -18.59
CA ARG A 38 -13.87 -7.50 -18.32
C ARG A 38 -13.36 -8.86 -17.85
N GLU A 39 -12.24 -8.89 -17.14
CA GLU A 39 -11.75 -10.08 -16.45
C GLU A 39 -12.64 -10.44 -15.25
N CYS A 40 -13.29 -9.43 -14.67
CA CYS A 40 -14.21 -9.55 -13.53
C CYS A 40 -15.40 -8.60 -13.73
N SER A 41 -16.56 -8.92 -13.14
CA SER A 41 -17.69 -7.97 -13.01
C SER A 41 -17.50 -6.98 -11.87
N ASP A 42 -16.81 -7.41 -10.81
CA ASP A 42 -16.60 -6.68 -9.57
C ASP A 42 -15.13 -6.83 -9.14
N ALA A 43 -14.57 -5.80 -8.52
CA ALA A 43 -13.20 -5.80 -8.04
C ALA A 43 -13.09 -5.01 -6.73
N CYS A 44 -12.21 -5.47 -5.84
CA CYS A 44 -11.96 -4.82 -4.55
C CYS A 44 -10.47 -4.72 -4.30
N ALA A 45 -10.00 -3.52 -3.95
CA ALA A 45 -8.62 -3.24 -3.61
C ALA A 45 -8.49 -3.05 -2.09
N PHE A 46 -7.43 -3.59 -1.50
CA PHE A 46 -7.13 -3.46 -0.08
C PHE A 46 -5.69 -2.99 0.10
N GLY A 47 -5.46 -2.12 1.09
CA GLY A 47 -4.14 -1.67 1.50
C GLY A 47 -4.03 -1.64 3.01
N THR A 48 -2.92 -2.11 3.56
CA THR A 48 -2.63 -2.08 5.00
C THR A 48 -1.18 -1.68 5.22
N ASN A 49 -0.91 -0.99 6.33
CA ASN A 49 0.43 -0.67 6.79
C ASN A 49 0.46 -0.80 8.31
N PHE A 50 1.51 -1.44 8.84
CA PHE A 50 1.70 -1.61 10.28
C PHE A 50 3.05 -1.04 10.68
N LEU A 51 3.06 -0.19 11.70
CA LEU A 51 4.28 0.37 12.26
C LEU A 51 4.83 -0.61 13.31
N VAL A 52 5.88 -1.32 12.94
CA VAL A 52 6.59 -2.25 13.84
C VAL A 52 7.94 -1.64 14.19
N GLN A 53 8.24 -1.53 15.49
CA GLN A 53 9.34 -0.72 16.02
C GLN A 53 10.71 -1.08 15.41
N GLU A 54 10.99 -2.37 15.22
CA GLU A 54 12.27 -2.85 14.69
C GLU A 54 12.50 -2.42 13.23
N ALA A 55 11.47 -2.48 12.38
CA ALA A 55 11.56 -2.09 10.98
C ALA A 55 11.71 -0.57 10.80
N ASN A 56 11.10 0.21 11.70
CA ASN A 56 11.18 1.67 11.65
C ASN A 56 12.59 2.19 11.97
N LEU A 57 13.32 1.57 12.90
CA LEU A 57 14.68 2.00 13.26
C LEU A 57 15.63 1.99 12.05
N GLY A 58 15.52 1.01 11.16
CA GLY A 58 16.32 0.96 9.92
C GLY A 58 16.04 2.15 9.00
N LEU A 59 14.77 2.56 8.91
CA LEU A 59 14.34 3.73 8.13
C LEU A 59 14.84 5.05 8.73
N HIS A 60 14.79 5.18 10.07
CA HIS A 60 15.35 6.32 10.79
C HIS A 60 16.87 6.43 10.59
N HIS A 61 17.61 5.32 10.72
CA HIS A 61 19.05 5.32 10.48
C HIS A 61 19.41 5.60 9.01
N GLY A 62 18.53 5.25 8.08
CA GLY A 62 18.66 5.57 6.65
C GLY A 62 18.34 7.03 6.28
N GLY A 63 17.93 7.87 7.24
CA GLY A 63 17.59 9.28 6.99
C GLY A 63 16.30 9.47 6.19
N ILE A 64 15.41 8.48 6.18
CA ILE A 64 14.17 8.49 5.39
C ILE A 64 13.04 9.21 6.16
N THR A 65 13.04 9.09 7.49
CA THR A 65 12.02 9.64 8.37
C THR A 65 12.49 10.93 9.02
N SER A 66 11.57 11.90 9.14
CA SER A 66 11.82 13.22 9.73
C SER A 66 12.17 13.10 11.21
N SER A 67 13.21 13.81 11.66
CA SER A 67 13.56 13.90 13.09
C SER A 67 12.50 14.65 13.91
N LEU A 68 11.76 15.53 13.26
CA LEU A 68 10.62 16.27 13.80
C LEU A 68 9.30 15.47 13.78
N GLY A 69 9.32 14.24 13.28
CA GLY A 69 8.14 13.38 13.15
C GLY A 69 7.03 13.93 12.25
N ARG A 70 7.36 14.74 11.23
CA ARG A 70 6.36 15.36 10.36
C ARG A 70 6.84 15.51 8.91
N CYS A 71 5.97 15.13 7.97
CA CYS A 71 6.12 15.49 6.56
C CYS A 71 6.01 17.01 6.35
N HIS A 72 7.11 17.64 5.96
CA HIS A 72 7.18 19.05 5.58
C HIS A 72 7.10 19.24 4.06
N THR A 73 5.97 18.84 3.47
CA THR A 73 5.81 18.79 2.00
C THR A 73 6.05 20.16 1.34
N PHE A 74 7.08 20.23 0.48
CA PHE A 74 7.52 21.42 -0.26
C PHE A 74 8.03 22.60 0.60
N ASP A 75 8.35 22.37 1.88
CA ASP A 75 8.88 23.37 2.80
C ASP A 75 10.41 23.23 2.95
N GLN A 76 11.10 24.34 3.23
CA GLN A 76 12.57 24.34 3.43
C GLN A 76 13.02 23.48 4.61
N ARG A 77 12.12 23.20 5.57
CA ARG A 77 12.38 22.35 6.73
C ARG A 77 12.31 20.84 6.44
N ALA A 78 12.06 20.43 5.20
CA ALA A 78 11.95 19.01 4.85
C ALA A 78 13.24 18.23 5.12
N ASP A 79 13.18 17.28 6.05
CA ASP A 79 14.28 16.39 6.45
C ASP A 79 13.92 14.89 6.39
N GLY A 80 12.74 14.56 5.86
CA GLY A 80 12.20 13.20 5.77
C GLY A 80 10.67 13.22 5.73
N TYR A 81 10.06 12.04 5.79
CA TYR A 81 8.60 11.90 5.96
C TYR A 81 8.20 11.61 7.41
#